data_AF-A0A9E4PG61-F1
#
_entry.id   AF-A0A9E4PG61-F1
#
_cell.length_a   1.000
_cell.length_b   1.000
_cell.length_c   1.000
_cell.angle_alpha   90.00
_cell.angle_beta   90.00
_cell.angle_gamma   90.00
#
_symmetry.space_group_name_H-M   'P 1'
#
loop_
_entity.id
_entity.type
_entity.pdbx_description
1 polymer ?
#
loop_
_entity_poly.entity_id
_entity_poly.type
_entity_poly.pdbx_seq_one_letter_code
_entity_poly.pdbx_strand_id
1 'polypeptide(L)'
;SPWVSDGKVIGAQIKAAVSVDDYLSYWDEPGMFFGASDDLADLGGYIELLDIRRQDFLVPCELDGRYDYEGVLYRGKYDLFFNCGGEGGTWLLVLATVPRDDPSQFVVMLEVQIVGDGDLEAVDRILESFEVVAALP
;
A
#
# COMPACT_ATOMS: atom_id res chain seq x y z
N SER A 1 12.48 -6.89 -4.68
CA SER A 1 13.03 -6.02 -5.75
C SER A 1 13.31 -4.64 -5.18
N PRO A 2 14.23 -3.83 -5.75
CA PRO A 2 14.38 -2.44 -5.34
C PRO A 2 13.09 -1.66 -5.61
N TRP A 3 12.70 -0.79 -4.68
CA TRP A 3 11.69 0.22 -4.91
C TRP A 3 12.36 1.46 -5.50
N VAL A 4 12.00 1.81 -6.72
CA VAL A 4 12.59 2.93 -7.46
C VAL A 4 11.58 4.05 -7.63
N SER A 5 11.99 5.28 -7.29
CA SER A 5 11.27 6.52 -7.58
C SER A 5 12.23 7.53 -8.20
N ASP A 6 11.84 8.19 -9.28
CA ASP A 6 12.67 9.16 -10.02
C ASP A 6 14.09 8.67 -10.36
N GLY A 7 14.19 7.37 -10.69
CA GLY A 7 15.47 6.73 -11.02
C GLY A 7 16.40 6.46 -9.82
N LYS A 8 15.95 6.73 -8.59
CA LYS A 8 16.67 6.41 -7.35
C LYS A 8 16.03 5.21 -6.66
N VAL A 9 16.86 4.33 -6.11
CA VAL A 9 16.39 3.30 -5.18
C VAL A 9 16.06 4.01 -3.87
N ILE A 10 14.81 3.89 -3.42
CA ILE A 10 14.30 4.49 -2.19
C ILE A 10 13.93 3.42 -1.15
N GLY A 11 14.17 2.14 -1.44
CA GLY A 11 13.87 1.04 -0.52
C GLY A 11 13.69 -0.29 -1.22
N ALA A 12 12.91 -1.18 -0.60
CA ALA A 12 12.60 -2.51 -1.11
C ALA A 12 11.09 -2.68 -1.33
N GLN A 13 10.73 -3.46 -2.35
CA GLN A 13 9.34 -3.82 -2.63
C GLN A 13 9.14 -5.26 -3.10
N ILE A 14 7.94 -5.76 -2.87
CA ILE A 14 7.39 -7.01 -3.39
C ILE A 14 6.04 -6.70 -4.03
N LYS A 15 5.75 -7.33 -5.17
CA LYS A 15 4.43 -7.33 -5.80
C LYS A 15 3.97 -8.77 -5.91
N ALA A 16 2.69 -9.02 -5.69
CA ALA A 16 2.09 -10.33 -5.84
C ALA A 16 0.69 -10.19 -6.48
N ALA A 17 0.48 -10.90 -7.58
CA ALA A 17 -0.76 -11.00 -8.35
C ALA A 17 -0.68 -12.29 -9.18
N VAL A 18 -1.79 -12.74 -9.79
CA VAL A 18 -1.72 -13.84 -10.77
C VAL A 18 -0.97 -13.34 -12.01
N SER A 19 -1.29 -12.13 -12.46
CA SER A 19 -0.59 -11.39 -13.49
C SER A 19 -0.13 -10.03 -12.95
N VAL A 20 1.18 -9.90 -12.68
CA VAL A 20 1.75 -8.62 -12.20
C VAL A 20 1.59 -7.51 -13.25
N ASP A 21 1.63 -7.86 -14.53
CA ASP A 21 1.46 -6.88 -15.61
C ASP A 21 0.02 -6.37 -15.67
N ASP A 22 -0.98 -7.23 -15.48
CA ASP A 22 -2.39 -6.82 -15.48
C ASP A 22 -2.72 -6.01 -14.22
N TYR A 23 -2.24 -6.40 -13.05
CA TYR A 23 -2.37 -5.62 -11.81
C TYR A 23 -1.83 -4.19 -11.94
N LEU A 24 -0.74 -4.01 -12.70
CA LEU A 24 -0.14 -2.68 -12.91
C LEU A 24 -0.81 -1.86 -14.02
N SER A 25 -1.56 -2.51 -14.90
CA SER A 25 -2.13 -1.89 -16.11
C SER A 25 -3.63 -1.66 -16.01
N TYR A 26 -4.31 -2.45 -15.18
CA TYR A 26 -5.77 -2.53 -15.11
C TYR A 26 -6.26 -2.64 -13.65
N TRP A 27 -7.58 -2.70 -13.49
CA TRP A 27 -8.27 -2.75 -12.19
C TRP A 27 -9.01 -4.07 -11.97
N ASP A 28 -9.06 -4.95 -12.95
CA ASP A 28 -9.76 -6.25 -12.93
C ASP A 28 -8.87 -7.42 -12.52
N GLU A 29 -7.62 -7.15 -12.13
CA GLU A 29 -6.67 -8.15 -11.63
C GLU A 29 -6.37 -7.90 -10.14
N PRO A 30 -6.77 -8.79 -9.23
CA PRO A 30 -6.45 -8.65 -7.82
C PRO A 30 -4.93 -8.77 -7.60
N GLY A 31 -4.42 -7.95 -6.69
CA GLY A 31 -2.99 -7.94 -6.42
C GLY A 31 -2.60 -6.99 -5.32
N MET A 32 -1.35 -7.13 -4.87
CA MET A 32 -0.75 -6.29 -3.86
C MET A 32 0.63 -5.79 -4.23
N PHE A 33 0.90 -4.57 -3.79
CA PHE A 33 2.23 -4.01 -3.64
C PHE A 33 2.53 -3.87 -2.14
N PHE A 34 3.75 -4.25 -1.75
CA PHE A 34 4.31 -4.04 -0.43
C PHE A 34 5.67 -3.38 -0.60
N GLY A 35 5.86 -2.20 0.00
CA GLY A 35 7.10 -1.45 -0.04
C GLY A 35 7.52 -1.03 1.36
N ALA A 36 8.83 -1.00 1.60
CA ALA A 36 9.42 -0.46 2.82
C ALA A 36 10.59 0.47 2.45
N SER A 37 10.66 1.61 3.12
CA SER A 37 11.61 2.70 2.83
C SER A 37 11.96 3.48 4.09
N ASP A 38 13.24 3.63 4.38
CA ASP A 38 13.80 4.56 5.36
C ASP A 38 13.87 5.98 4.81
N ASP A 39 14.18 6.16 3.52
CA ASP A 39 14.13 7.46 2.83
C ASP A 39 12.78 8.19 2.98
N LEU A 40 11.66 7.44 2.96
CA LEU A 40 10.31 8.01 3.11
C LEU A 40 9.96 8.37 4.56
N ALA A 41 10.70 7.85 5.56
CA ALA A 41 10.51 8.25 6.95
C ALA A 41 10.88 9.73 7.16
N ASP A 42 11.84 10.23 6.38
CA ASP A 42 12.29 11.63 6.40
C ASP A 42 11.32 12.60 5.70
N LEU A 43 10.39 12.09 4.89
CA LEU A 43 9.51 12.88 4.02
C LEU A 43 8.25 13.44 4.73
N GLY A 44 8.16 13.33 6.06
CA GLY A 44 6.98 13.71 6.85
C GLY A 44 6.15 12.53 7.38
N GLY A 45 6.64 11.31 7.17
CA GLY A 45 6.05 10.07 7.68
C GLY A 45 4.82 9.58 6.90
N TYR A 46 4.08 8.63 7.50
CA TYR A 46 3.01 7.90 6.81
C TYR A 46 1.80 8.76 6.39
N ILE A 47 1.56 9.92 7.00
CA ILE A 47 0.43 10.80 6.64
C ILE A 47 0.70 11.51 5.31
N GLU A 48 1.88 12.13 5.18
CA GLU A 48 2.27 12.85 3.96
C GLU A 48 2.35 11.90 2.76
N LEU A 49 2.87 10.68 2.98
CA LEU A 49 2.90 9.65 1.94
C LEU A 49 1.49 9.34 1.41
N LEU A 50 0.50 9.18 2.28
CA LEU A 50 -0.88 8.95 1.86
C LEU A 50 -1.49 10.17 1.18
N ASP A 51 -1.14 11.38 1.61
CA ASP A 51 -1.66 12.61 0.97
C ASP A 51 -1.13 12.76 -0.45
N ILE A 52 0.14 12.42 -0.71
CA ILE A 52 0.72 12.33 -2.05
C ILE A 52 0.00 11.25 -2.87
N ARG A 53 -0.05 10.01 -2.35
CA ARG A 53 -0.65 8.87 -3.07
C ARG A 53 -2.12 9.06 -3.37
N ARG A 54 -2.86 9.72 -2.49
CA ARG A 54 -4.27 10.04 -2.72
C ARG A 54 -4.47 10.85 -4.00
N GLN A 55 -3.57 11.78 -4.33
CA GLN A 55 -3.70 12.57 -5.56
C GLN A 55 -3.63 11.68 -6.80
N ASP A 56 -2.79 10.63 -6.78
CA ASP A 56 -2.65 9.70 -7.89
C ASP A 56 -3.94 8.88 -8.11
N PHE A 57 -4.61 8.47 -7.03
CA PHE A 57 -5.78 7.60 -7.09
C PHE A 57 -7.12 8.32 -7.19
N LEU A 58 -7.20 9.61 -6.88
CA LEU A 58 -8.42 10.41 -7.12
C LEU A 58 -8.73 10.63 -8.61
N VAL A 59 -7.80 10.31 -9.52
CA VAL A 59 -8.03 10.37 -10.96
C VAL A 59 -8.88 9.18 -11.43
N PRO A 60 -8.51 7.91 -11.13
CA PRO A 60 -9.31 6.74 -11.52
C PRO A 60 -10.38 6.32 -10.51
N CYS A 61 -10.29 6.71 -9.23
CA CYS A 61 -11.14 6.20 -8.15
C CYS A 61 -11.91 7.30 -7.40
N GLU A 62 -12.91 6.88 -6.63
CA GLU A 62 -13.57 7.67 -5.60
C GLU A 62 -13.02 7.33 -4.21
N LEU A 63 -12.80 8.33 -3.36
CA LEU A 63 -12.35 8.13 -1.98
C LEU A 63 -13.56 7.85 -1.07
N ASP A 64 -13.55 6.70 -0.40
CA ASP A 64 -14.49 6.41 0.69
C ASP A 64 -14.08 7.18 1.96
N GLY A 65 -12.82 7.02 2.39
CA GLY A 65 -12.31 7.73 3.56
C GLY A 65 -10.89 7.36 3.95
N ARG A 66 -10.41 8.01 5.02
CA ARG A 66 -9.15 7.68 5.72
C ARG A 66 -9.46 7.11 7.09
N TYR A 67 -8.82 5.99 7.42
CA TYR A 67 -9.07 5.23 8.64
C TYR A 67 -7.77 4.96 9.40
N ASP A 68 -7.88 4.74 10.71
CA ASP A 68 -6.75 4.33 11.56
C ASP A 68 -6.41 2.86 11.34
N TYR A 69 -5.12 2.55 11.30
CA TYR A 69 -4.60 1.18 11.35
C TYR A 69 -3.76 0.99 12.61
N GLU A 70 -4.14 -0.01 13.41
CA GLU A 70 -3.48 -0.34 14.67
C GLU A 70 -3.12 -1.84 14.69
N GLY A 71 -1.91 -2.17 14.22
CA GLY A 71 -1.35 -3.52 14.27
C GLY A 71 -0.50 -3.75 15.52
N VAL A 72 0.01 -4.98 15.71
CA VAL A 72 0.91 -5.28 16.85
C VAL A 72 2.26 -4.59 16.71
N LEU A 73 2.88 -4.67 15.52
CA LEU A 73 4.21 -4.11 15.24
C LEU A 73 4.16 -2.69 14.69
N TYR A 74 3.07 -2.35 14.00
CA TYR A 74 2.96 -1.13 13.22
C TYR A 74 1.72 -0.32 13.61
N ARG A 75 1.80 0.99 13.40
CA ARG A 75 0.66 1.91 13.46
C ARG A 75 0.66 2.79 12.22
N GLY A 76 -0.51 3.22 11.80
CA GLY A 76 -0.61 4.05 10.61
C GLY A 76 -2.05 4.39 10.24
N LYS A 77 -2.26 4.65 8.96
CA LYS A 77 -3.58 4.94 8.40
C LYS A 77 -3.71 4.32 7.03
N TYR A 78 -4.93 4.07 6.59
CA TYR A 78 -5.20 3.70 5.21
C TYR A 78 -6.26 4.59 4.59
N ASP A 79 -6.07 4.92 3.32
CA ASP A 79 -7.11 5.45 2.46
C ASP A 79 -7.80 4.27 1.75
N LEU A 80 -9.13 4.28 1.76
CA LEU A 80 -9.94 3.31 1.06
C LEU A 80 -10.62 4.00 -0.12
N PHE A 81 -10.43 3.44 -1.31
CA PHE A 81 -11.02 3.92 -2.55
C PHE A 81 -11.94 2.85 -3.13
N PHE A 82 -12.93 3.29 -3.91
CA PHE A 82 -13.87 2.45 -4.62
C PHE A 82 -14.10 3.01 -6.03
N ASN A 83 -14.82 2.27 -6.87
CA ASN A 83 -15.08 2.65 -8.27
C ASN A 83 -13.81 2.96 -9.08
N CYS A 84 -12.69 2.30 -8.79
CA CYS A 84 -11.42 2.54 -9.50
C CYS A 84 -11.44 2.13 -10.98
N GLY A 85 -12.43 1.32 -11.38
CA GLY A 85 -12.53 0.70 -12.69
C GLY A 85 -12.95 -0.77 -12.55
N GLY A 86 -12.66 -1.57 -13.58
CA GLY A 86 -12.95 -3.00 -13.58
C GLY A 86 -14.44 -3.34 -13.72
N GLU A 87 -14.74 -4.59 -14.03
CA GLU A 87 -16.12 -5.07 -14.08
C GLU A 87 -16.65 -5.24 -12.64
N GLY A 88 -17.50 -4.31 -12.20
CA GLY A 88 -18.13 -4.35 -10.87
C GLY A 88 -17.66 -3.30 -9.88
N GLY A 89 -16.64 -2.49 -10.23
CA GLY A 89 -16.14 -1.40 -9.38
C GLY A 89 -15.14 -1.88 -8.33
N THR A 90 -13.88 -1.97 -8.74
CA THR A 90 -12.76 -2.41 -7.89
C THR A 90 -12.52 -1.44 -6.73
N TRP A 91 -12.25 -2.02 -5.56
CA TRP A 91 -11.79 -1.29 -4.38
C TRP A 91 -10.27 -1.29 -4.31
N LEU A 92 -9.70 -0.21 -3.77
CA LEU A 92 -8.27 -0.08 -3.52
C LEU A 92 -8.05 0.34 -2.08
N LEU A 93 -7.25 -0.45 -1.36
CA LEU A 93 -6.74 -0.08 -0.04
C LEU A 93 -5.30 0.41 -0.19
N VAL A 94 -5.03 1.64 0.27
CA VAL A 94 -3.68 2.22 0.34
C VAL A 94 -3.34 2.49 1.80
N LEU A 95 -2.51 1.64 2.38
CA LEU A 95 -2.06 1.71 3.77
C LEU A 95 -0.64 2.26 3.83
N ALA A 96 -0.39 3.17 4.77
CA ALA A 96 0.96 3.57 5.15
C ALA A 96 1.13 3.45 6.66
N THR A 97 2.24 2.86 7.10
CA THR A 97 2.53 2.61 8.51
C THR A 97 3.98 2.87 8.86
N VAL A 98 4.24 3.01 10.17
CA VAL A 98 5.58 3.08 10.76
C VAL A 98 5.67 2.08 11.92
N PRO A 99 6.88 1.63 12.30
CA PRO A 99 7.07 0.83 13.50
C PRO A 99 6.57 1.56 14.74
N ARG A 100 5.98 0.81 15.67
CA ARG A 100 5.56 1.38 16.96
C ARG A 100 6.74 1.78 17.83
N ASP A 101 7.75 0.92 17.87
CA ASP A 101 8.90 1.08 18.77
C ASP A 101 9.88 2.16 18.29
N ASP A 102 10.03 2.32 16.97
CA ASP A 102 10.81 3.38 16.35
C ASP A 102 10.11 3.91 15.07
N PRO A 103 9.25 4.92 15.21
CA PRO A 103 8.52 5.49 14.08
C PRO A 103 9.38 6.15 13.00
N SER A 104 10.66 6.44 13.29
CA SER A 104 11.60 7.03 12.34
C SER A 104 12.41 6.00 11.56
N GLN A 105 12.30 4.72 11.90
CA GLN A 105 13.15 3.68 11.32
C GLN A 105 12.85 3.45 9.83
N PHE A 106 11.57 3.40 9.46
CA PHE A 106 11.11 3.25 8.09
C PHE A 106 9.59 3.48 7.99
N VAL A 107 9.12 3.66 6.77
CA VAL A 107 7.70 3.64 6.39
C VAL A 107 7.43 2.38 5.56
N VAL A 108 6.31 1.71 5.85
CA VAL A 108 5.74 0.65 5.03
C VAL A 108 4.57 1.21 4.25
N MET A 109 4.45 0.82 2.98
CA MET A 109 3.30 1.10 2.13
C MET A 109 2.73 -0.21 1.57
N LEU A 110 1.42 -0.37 1.68
CA LEU A 110 0.66 -1.49 1.14
C LEU A 110 -0.43 -0.95 0.20
N GLU A 111 -0.50 -1.48 -1.01
CA GLU A 111 -1.55 -1.13 -1.98
C GLU A 111 -2.20 -2.43 -2.46
N VAL A 112 -3.51 -2.58 -2.23
CA VAL A 112 -4.22 -3.84 -2.53
C VAL A 112 -5.44 -3.55 -3.38
N GLN A 113 -5.49 -4.15 -4.58
CA GLN A 113 -6.68 -4.15 -5.43
C GLN A 113 -7.60 -5.31 -5.04
N ILE A 114 -8.84 -4.98 -4.72
CA ILE A 114 -9.89 -5.88 -4.23
C ILE A 114 -10.97 -5.88 -5.30
N VAL A 115 -11.00 -6.92 -6.13
CA VAL A 115 -11.86 -7.02 -7.32
C VAL A 115 -13.22 -7.62 -6.95
N GLY A 116 -13.25 -8.49 -5.93
CA GLY A 116 -14.51 -9.01 -5.39
C GLY A 116 -14.41 -9.47 -3.94
N ASP A 117 -15.55 -9.90 -3.38
CA ASP A 117 -15.66 -10.29 -1.97
C ASP A 117 -14.69 -11.42 -1.55
N GLY A 118 -14.28 -12.26 -2.51
CA GLY A 118 -13.30 -13.32 -2.26
C GLY A 118 -11.91 -12.80 -1.87
N ASP A 119 -11.59 -11.55 -2.20
CA ASP A 119 -10.30 -10.93 -1.91
C ASP A 119 -10.23 -10.37 -0.48
N LEU A 120 -11.37 -10.21 0.21
CA LEU A 120 -11.42 -9.63 1.55
C LEU A 120 -10.67 -10.49 2.58
N GLU A 121 -10.78 -11.82 2.51
CA GLU A 121 -9.98 -12.69 3.38
C GLU A 121 -8.49 -12.52 3.09
N ALA A 122 -8.09 -12.33 1.83
CA ALA A 122 -6.69 -12.11 1.49
C ALA A 122 -6.17 -10.79 2.07
N VAL A 123 -6.97 -9.72 2.04
CA VAL A 123 -6.63 -8.44 2.68
C VAL A 123 -6.40 -8.61 4.18
N ASP A 124 -7.31 -9.27 4.89
CA ASP A 124 -7.17 -9.52 6.32
C ASP A 124 -5.87 -10.28 6.63
N ARG A 125 -5.58 -11.34 5.85
CA ARG A 125 -4.33 -12.10 6.01
C ARG A 125 -3.09 -11.26 5.75
N ILE A 126 -3.10 -10.39 4.73
CA ILE A 126 -1.98 -9.50 4.44
C ILE A 126 -1.75 -8.57 5.64
N LEU A 127 -2.81 -7.91 6.12
CA LEU A 127 -2.74 -6.93 7.22
C LEU A 127 -2.32 -7.53 8.57
N GLU A 128 -2.60 -8.81 8.79
CA GLU A 128 -2.18 -9.54 9.99
C GLU A 128 -0.74 -10.06 9.96
N SER A 129 -0.15 -10.24 8.77
CA SER A 129 1.08 -11.04 8.61
C SER A 129 2.29 -10.30 8.07
N PHE A 130 2.14 -9.06 7.57
CA PHE A 130 3.28 -8.35 6.99
C PHE A 130 4.32 -7.97 8.04
N GLU A 131 5.60 -8.14 7.70
CA GLU A 131 6.73 -7.80 8.56
C GLU A 131 7.96 -7.41 7.72
N VAL A 132 8.74 -6.45 8.21
CA VAL A 132 10.06 -6.08 7.69
C VAL A 132 11.14 -6.62 8.62
N VAL A 133 11.82 -7.70 8.22
CA VAL A 133 12.78 -8.45 9.06
C VAL A 133 14.26 -8.22 8.67
N ALA A 134 14.54 -7.36 7.69
CA ALA A 134 15.88 -7.14 7.16
C ALA A 134 16.22 -5.65 7.04
N ALA A 135 17.51 -5.34 6.95
CA ALA A 135 17.97 -3.98 6.66
C ALA A 135 17.53 -3.57 5.25
N LEU A 136 17.09 -2.31 5.11
CA LEU A 136 16.73 -1.73 3.82
C LEU A 136 18.01 -1.43 3.00
N PRO A 137 17.94 -1.56 1.66
CA PRO A 137 19.09 -1.47 0.76
C PRO A 137 19.61 -0.05 0.52
#